data_AF-A0A846UAF5-F1
#
_entry.id   AF-A0A846UAF5-F1
#
_cell.length_a   1.000
_cell.length_b   1.000
_cell.length_c   1.000
_cell.angle_alpha   90.00
_cell.angle_beta   90.00
_cell.angle_gamma   90.00
#
_symmetry.space_group_name_H-M   'P 1'
#
loop_
_entity.id
_entity.type
_entity.pdbx_description
1 polymer ?
#
loop_
_entity_poly.entity_id
_entity_poly.type
_entity_poly.pdbx_seq_one_letter_code
_entity_poly.pdbx_strand_id
1 'polypeptide(L)'
;MKDSVAIEQAESHSPSGDDEPAAAPQARHLGEAALHALCLVARLHQVPADPAALLHQLGKSPSEPVSTDDLLLAAKHLGLKAKLSSTTIERIELAALPALAVMNDGRVVVLAQCDGQRVLFRDVRTDSARPTIEPIAVFAEQWSGRLILITSRASLAGELSRFDFSWFIPSIVKHRRLLSEVLLISLFLQLFALVSPLFFQVVMDKVLVHKGVSTLDVLVVGLIAVVLFESVLTVLRSYVFSHTTSRI
;
A
#
# COMPACT_ATOMS: atom_id res chain seq x y z
N MET A 1 -34.50 56.77 -73.07
CA MET A 1 -34.90 55.96 -71.90
C MET A 1 -33.75 55.00 -71.60
N LYS A 2 -32.94 55.38 -70.60
CA LYS A 2 -31.96 54.61 -69.80
C LYS A 2 -30.73 53.93 -70.44
N ASP A 3 -29.60 54.48 -69.98
CA ASP A 3 -28.19 54.09 -70.01
C ASP A 3 -27.82 52.84 -69.18
N SER A 4 -26.56 52.44 -69.41
CA SER A 4 -25.80 51.36 -68.80
C SER A 4 -25.02 51.82 -67.55
N VAL A 5 -24.62 50.84 -66.72
CA VAL A 5 -23.53 50.83 -65.72
C VAL A 5 -23.82 51.28 -64.26
N ALA A 6 -23.83 50.26 -63.39
CA ALA A 6 -23.18 50.08 -62.08
C ALA A 6 -23.47 50.95 -60.83
N ILE A 7 -23.26 50.24 -59.69
CA ILE A 7 -22.90 50.65 -58.32
C ILE A 7 -24.04 50.72 -57.29
N GLU A 8 -23.70 50.27 -56.07
CA GLU A 8 -24.37 50.34 -54.76
C GLU A 8 -25.10 49.03 -54.34
N GLN A 9 -24.50 48.09 -53.59
CA GLN A 9 -23.99 48.10 -52.21
C GLN A 9 -24.97 48.65 -51.15
N ALA A 10 -25.64 47.75 -50.42
CA ALA A 10 -26.05 47.84 -49.00
C ALA A 10 -26.90 46.57 -48.68
N GLU A 11 -26.34 45.52 -48.06
CA GLU A 11 -26.21 45.33 -46.61
C GLU A 11 -27.53 44.93 -45.92
N SER A 12 -27.70 43.63 -45.63
CA SER A 12 -28.32 43.18 -44.38
C SER A 12 -28.03 41.70 -44.07
N HIS A 13 -27.57 41.50 -42.84
CA HIS A 13 -27.73 40.30 -42.01
C HIS A 13 -26.72 39.14 -42.15
N SER A 14 -25.59 39.30 -41.46
CA SER A 14 -25.26 38.58 -40.21
C SER A 14 -23.83 38.05 -40.18
N PRO A 15 -23.03 38.43 -39.17
CA PRO A 15 -21.73 37.84 -38.95
C PRO A 15 -21.94 36.47 -38.32
N SER A 16 -21.72 35.41 -39.08
CA SER A 16 -21.37 34.11 -38.48
C SER A 16 -19.98 34.29 -37.89
N GLY A 17 -19.97 34.71 -36.62
CA GLY A 17 -18.79 34.74 -35.79
C GLY A 17 -18.09 33.40 -35.87
N ASP A 18 -16.86 33.47 -36.33
CA ASP A 18 -15.69 32.98 -35.63
C ASP A 18 -15.90 31.63 -34.94
N ASP A 19 -15.32 30.61 -35.58
CA ASP A 19 -14.61 29.52 -34.92
C ASP A 19 -14.32 29.85 -33.46
N GLU A 20 -15.11 29.31 -32.53
CA GLU A 20 -14.81 29.33 -31.11
C GLU A 20 -13.68 28.31 -30.91
N PRO A 21 -12.41 28.74 -30.75
CA PRO A 21 -11.35 27.79 -30.48
C PRO A 21 -11.58 27.29 -29.05
N ALA A 22 -11.84 25.99 -28.95
CA ALA A 22 -11.90 25.23 -27.71
C ALA A 22 -10.91 25.79 -26.68
N ALA A 23 -11.46 26.37 -25.61
CA ALA A 23 -10.73 27.05 -24.56
C ALA A 23 -9.53 26.22 -24.07
N ALA A 24 -8.34 26.78 -24.26
CA ALA A 24 -7.10 26.33 -23.65
C ALA A 24 -7.29 26.14 -22.13
N PRO A 25 -6.62 25.14 -21.51
CA PRO A 25 -6.80 24.82 -20.10
C PRO A 25 -6.41 26.02 -19.25
N GLN A 26 -7.40 26.69 -18.64
CA GLN A 26 -7.16 27.82 -17.76
C GLN A 26 -6.28 27.37 -16.60
N ALA A 27 -5.06 27.91 -16.54
CA ALA A 27 -4.14 27.80 -15.42
C ALA A 27 -4.81 28.40 -14.18
N ARG A 28 -5.67 27.63 -13.51
CA ARG A 28 -6.33 28.07 -12.28
C ARG A 28 -5.26 28.25 -11.21
N HIS A 29 -5.10 29.50 -10.81
CA HIS A 29 -4.22 29.91 -9.72
C HIS A 29 -4.63 29.17 -8.45
N LEU A 30 -3.66 28.49 -7.84
CA LEU A 30 -3.77 27.88 -6.53
C LEU A 30 -3.36 28.92 -5.49
N GLY A 31 -3.94 28.82 -4.30
CA GLY A 31 -3.58 29.70 -3.18
C GLY A 31 -2.09 29.63 -2.81
N GLU A 32 -1.57 30.68 -2.18
CA GLU A 32 -0.17 30.84 -1.77
C GLU A 32 0.37 29.67 -0.91
N ALA A 33 -0.52 28.97 -0.22
CA ALA A 33 -0.19 27.80 0.61
C ALA A 33 0.04 26.49 -0.17
N ALA A 34 -0.18 26.47 -1.50
CA ALA A 34 -0.07 25.25 -2.30
C ALA A 34 1.34 24.62 -2.27
N LEU A 35 2.38 25.45 -2.37
CA LEU A 35 3.77 24.99 -2.24
C LEU A 35 4.07 24.43 -0.85
N HIS A 36 3.50 25.04 0.20
CA HIS A 36 3.66 24.54 1.56
C HIS A 36 2.95 23.18 1.74
N ALA A 37 1.78 23.00 1.13
CA ALA A 37 1.08 21.71 1.09
C ALA A 37 1.90 20.64 0.35
N LEU A 38 2.51 20.99 -0.78
CA LEU A 38 3.44 20.09 -1.49
C LEU A 38 4.66 19.72 -0.62
N CYS A 39 5.28 20.70 0.04
CA CYS A 39 6.41 20.44 0.96
C CYS A 39 6.01 19.51 2.11
N LEU A 40 4.78 19.64 2.64
CA LEU A 40 4.28 18.77 3.68
C LEU A 40 4.14 17.33 3.17
N VAL A 41 3.58 17.12 1.98
CA VAL A 41 3.48 15.79 1.36
C VAL A 41 4.87 15.23 1.01
N ALA A 42 5.78 16.05 0.51
CA ALA A 42 7.15 15.64 0.23
C ALA A 42 7.85 15.11 1.49
N ARG A 43 7.66 15.76 2.65
CA ARG A 43 8.18 15.29 3.94
C ARG A 43 7.56 13.97 4.37
N LEU A 44 6.27 13.74 4.11
CA LEU A 44 5.63 12.43 4.35
C LEU A 44 6.25 11.32 3.48
N HIS A 45 6.74 11.65 2.29
CA HIS A 45 7.52 10.76 1.43
C HIS A 45 9.03 10.75 1.74
N GLN A 46 9.45 11.32 2.88
CA GLN A 46 10.86 11.43 3.33
C GLN A 46 11.77 12.21 2.37
N VAL A 47 11.21 13.14 1.59
CA VAL A 47 11.96 14.03 0.71
C VAL A 47 12.09 15.41 1.38
N PRO A 48 13.31 15.93 1.57
CA PRO A 48 13.49 17.28 2.10
C PRO A 48 12.95 18.29 1.08
N ALA A 49 12.03 19.14 1.54
CA ALA A 49 11.41 20.16 0.72
C ALA A 49 11.31 21.47 1.49
N ASP A 50 11.70 22.55 0.83
CA ASP A 50 11.64 23.92 1.32
C ASP A 50 10.86 24.79 0.32
N PRO A 51 9.76 25.44 0.73
CA PRO A 51 8.96 26.28 -0.17
C PRO A 51 9.75 27.43 -0.80
N ALA A 52 10.72 28.04 -0.09
CA ALA A 52 11.51 29.15 -0.63
C ALA A 52 12.45 28.67 -1.76
N ALA A 53 13.12 27.54 -1.54
CA ALA A 53 13.94 26.91 -2.57
C ALA A 53 13.13 26.52 -3.82
N LEU A 54 11.90 26.04 -3.64
CA LEU A 54 11.01 25.71 -4.76
C LEU A 54 10.57 26.94 -5.56
N LEU A 55 10.22 28.05 -4.89
CA LEU A 55 9.90 29.30 -5.58
C LEU A 55 11.07 29.78 -6.44
N HIS A 56 12.29 29.75 -5.89
CA HIS A 56 13.49 30.13 -6.62
C HIS A 56 13.73 29.22 -7.84
N GLN A 57 13.53 27.90 -7.70
CA GLN A 57 13.66 26.96 -8.82
C GLN A 57 12.58 27.12 -9.89
N LEU A 58 11.39 27.62 -9.52
CA LEU A 58 10.33 27.97 -10.47
C LEU A 58 10.56 29.34 -11.12
N GLY A 59 11.56 30.11 -10.67
CA GLY A 59 11.81 31.48 -11.13
C GLY A 59 10.71 32.47 -10.74
N LYS A 60 9.88 32.13 -9.74
CA LYS A 60 8.72 32.92 -9.32
C LYS A 60 9.01 33.74 -8.07
N SER A 61 8.39 34.92 -8.01
CA SER A 61 8.40 35.75 -6.81
C SER A 61 7.38 35.23 -5.78
N PRO A 62 7.57 35.49 -4.46
CA PRO A 62 6.63 35.06 -3.41
C PRO A 62 5.19 35.57 -3.59
N SER A 63 5.02 36.68 -4.32
CA SER A 63 3.73 37.31 -4.60
C SER A 63 3.07 36.81 -5.90
N GLU A 64 3.71 35.93 -6.66
CA GLU A 64 3.18 35.44 -7.92
C GLU A 64 2.30 34.20 -7.69
N PRO A 65 1.10 34.11 -8.28
CA PRO A 65 0.22 32.98 -8.08
C PRO A 65 0.84 31.69 -8.65
N VAL A 66 0.77 30.63 -7.86
CA VAL A 66 1.24 29.29 -8.24
C VAL A 66 0.12 28.58 -8.99
N SER A 67 0.35 28.17 -10.22
CA SER A 67 -0.61 27.36 -10.97
C SER A 67 -0.51 25.88 -10.61
N THR A 68 -1.49 25.10 -11.06
CA THR A 68 -1.42 23.63 -10.90
C THR A 68 -0.22 23.03 -11.63
N ASP A 69 0.15 23.57 -12.80
CA ASP A 69 1.30 23.10 -13.58
C ASP A 69 2.63 23.43 -12.87
N ASP A 70 2.72 24.60 -12.23
CA ASP A 70 3.89 24.97 -11.42
C ASP A 70 4.06 23.99 -10.25
N LEU A 71 2.96 23.54 -9.65
CA LEU A 71 3.00 22.58 -8.54
C LEU A 71 3.47 21.20 -9.01
N LEU A 72 3.02 20.76 -10.19
CA LEU A 72 3.50 19.51 -10.81
C LEU A 72 4.98 19.61 -11.18
N LEU A 73 5.43 20.77 -11.67
CA LEU A 73 6.84 21.03 -11.99
C LEU A 73 7.71 21.04 -10.73
N ALA A 74 7.25 21.71 -9.66
CA ALA A 74 7.91 21.71 -8.36
C ALA A 74 8.05 20.29 -7.79
N ALA A 75 6.99 19.47 -7.88
CA ALA A 75 7.04 18.07 -7.46
C ALA A 75 8.08 17.28 -8.27
N LYS A 76 8.17 17.52 -9.58
CA LYS A 76 9.19 16.90 -10.45
C LYS A 76 10.60 17.30 -10.05
N HIS A 77 10.84 18.55 -9.68
CA HIS A 77 12.15 19.02 -9.20
C HIS A 77 12.57 18.33 -7.88
N LEU A 78 11.60 18.01 -7.02
CA LEU A 78 11.82 17.21 -5.80
C LEU A 78 12.05 15.71 -6.08
N GLY A 79 12.01 15.26 -7.34
CA GLY A 79 12.09 13.85 -7.70
C GLY A 79 10.82 13.06 -7.39
N LEU A 80 9.71 13.74 -7.13
CA LEU A 80 8.38 13.16 -6.95
C LEU A 80 7.67 13.05 -8.31
N LYS A 81 6.86 12.01 -8.47
CA LYS A 81 5.92 11.88 -9.58
C LYS A 81 4.56 12.38 -9.11
N ALA A 82 4.13 13.53 -9.63
CA ALA A 82 2.82 14.08 -9.38
C ALA A 82 1.94 13.98 -10.64
N LYS A 83 0.65 13.65 -10.45
CA LYS A 83 -0.35 13.63 -11.54
C LYS A 83 -1.66 14.23 -11.05
N LEU A 84 -2.19 15.18 -11.83
CA LEU A 84 -3.55 15.68 -11.65
C LEU A 84 -4.55 14.63 -12.14
N SER A 85 -5.50 14.26 -11.29
CA SER A 85 -6.60 13.34 -11.57
C SER A 85 -7.91 13.98 -11.18
N SER A 86 -8.90 13.89 -12.06
CA SER A 86 -10.30 14.14 -11.70
C SER A 86 -10.89 12.85 -11.15
N THR A 87 -11.46 12.89 -9.97
CA THR A 87 -11.95 11.72 -9.24
C THR A 87 -13.30 12.04 -8.61
N THR A 88 -14.17 11.05 -8.47
CA THR A 88 -15.45 11.20 -7.75
C THR A 88 -15.26 10.95 -6.26
N ILE A 89 -16.16 11.45 -5.42
CA ILE A 89 -16.07 11.31 -3.95
C ILE A 89 -15.95 9.84 -3.52
N GLU A 90 -16.68 8.92 -4.18
CA GLU A 90 -16.64 7.49 -3.84
C GLU A 90 -15.29 6.85 -4.14
N ARG A 91 -14.54 7.41 -5.11
CA ARG A 91 -13.25 6.86 -5.54
C ARG A 91 -12.07 7.44 -4.76
N ILE A 92 -12.30 8.35 -3.81
CA ILE A 92 -11.25 8.90 -2.96
C ILE A 92 -10.62 7.80 -2.09
N GLU A 93 -11.41 6.87 -1.57
CA GLU A 93 -10.91 5.76 -0.73
C GLU A 93 -9.96 4.82 -1.50
N LEU A 94 -10.12 4.75 -2.82
CA LEU A 94 -9.29 3.94 -3.72
C LEU A 94 -8.04 4.68 -4.21
N ALA A 95 -7.90 5.97 -3.89
CA ALA A 95 -6.78 6.77 -4.35
C ALA A 95 -5.51 6.48 -3.54
N ALA A 96 -4.35 6.67 -4.18
CA ALA A 96 -3.07 6.60 -3.49
C ALA A 96 -2.90 7.83 -2.58
N LEU A 97 -3.19 7.66 -1.29
CA LEU A 97 -2.98 8.65 -0.24
C LEU A 97 -1.59 8.46 0.39
N PRO A 98 -0.90 9.54 0.84
CA PRO A 98 -1.35 10.92 0.90
C PRO A 98 -1.37 11.63 -0.47
N ALA A 99 -2.37 12.49 -0.67
CA ALA A 99 -2.56 13.26 -1.90
C ALA A 99 -2.86 14.73 -1.60
N LEU A 100 -2.76 15.60 -2.59
CA LEU A 100 -3.23 16.99 -2.46
C LEU A 100 -4.62 17.11 -3.07
N ALA A 101 -5.59 17.60 -2.30
CA ALA A 101 -6.94 17.87 -2.79
C ALA A 101 -7.10 19.35 -3.11
N VAL A 102 -7.66 19.65 -4.27
CA VAL A 102 -7.96 21.03 -4.69
C VAL A 102 -9.40 21.34 -4.31
N MET A 103 -9.59 22.36 -3.49
CA MET A 103 -10.89 22.83 -3.01
C MET A 103 -11.55 23.77 -4.03
N ASN A 104 -12.86 23.99 -3.88
CA ASN A 104 -13.67 24.86 -4.74
C ASN A 104 -13.24 26.33 -4.68
N ASP A 105 -12.67 26.76 -3.55
CA ASP A 105 -12.14 28.10 -3.33
C ASP A 105 -10.69 28.29 -3.82
N GLY A 106 -10.12 27.29 -4.51
CA GLY A 106 -8.75 27.32 -5.02
C GLY A 106 -7.67 27.00 -3.98
N ARG A 107 -8.05 26.69 -2.73
CA ARG A 107 -7.11 26.18 -1.74
C ARG A 107 -6.68 24.76 -2.06
N VAL A 108 -5.48 24.42 -1.59
CA VAL A 108 -4.93 23.06 -1.67
C VAL A 108 -4.77 22.54 -0.25
N VAL A 109 -5.37 21.40 0.04
CA VAL A 109 -5.24 20.71 1.33
C VAL A 109 -4.53 19.38 1.15
N VAL A 110 -3.83 18.94 2.20
CA VAL A 110 -3.19 17.63 2.23
C VAL A 110 -4.20 16.60 2.72
N LEU A 111 -4.59 15.69 1.86
CA LEU A 111 -5.44 14.54 2.17
C LEU A 111 -4.56 13.40 2.67
N ALA A 112 -4.67 13.04 3.94
CA ALA A 112 -3.85 12.01 4.57
C ALA A 112 -4.52 10.63 4.53
N GLN A 113 -5.82 10.57 4.81
CA GLN A 113 -6.58 9.31 4.85
C GLN A 113 -8.06 9.54 4.54
N CYS A 114 -8.72 8.52 3.98
CA CYS A 114 -10.16 8.46 3.80
C CYS A 114 -10.62 7.05 4.20
N ASP A 115 -11.63 6.93 5.07
CA ASP A 115 -12.19 5.65 5.55
C ASP A 115 -13.57 5.33 4.93
N GLY A 116 -13.95 6.05 3.86
CA GLY A 116 -15.25 5.95 3.21
C GLY A 116 -16.37 6.71 3.92
N GLN A 117 -16.22 7.03 5.21
CA GLN A 117 -17.18 7.84 5.97
C GLN A 117 -16.64 9.22 6.35
N ARG A 118 -15.34 9.30 6.61
CA ARG A 118 -14.63 10.46 7.12
C ARG A 118 -13.34 10.64 6.34
N VAL A 119 -12.97 11.92 6.25
CA VAL A 119 -11.78 12.38 5.57
C VAL A 119 -10.86 13.02 6.61
N LEU A 120 -9.61 12.56 6.63
CA LEU A 120 -8.52 13.14 7.39
C LEU A 120 -7.70 14.03 6.45
N PHE A 121 -7.79 15.33 6.64
CA PHE A 121 -7.04 16.29 5.84
C PHE A 121 -6.39 17.35 6.72
N ARG A 122 -5.39 18.03 6.16
CA ARG A 122 -4.70 19.14 6.82
C ARG A 122 -4.62 20.33 5.88
N ASP A 123 -5.17 21.46 6.33
CA ASP A 123 -4.96 22.76 5.70
C ASP A 123 -3.65 23.35 6.26
N VAL A 124 -2.76 23.77 5.36
CA VAL A 124 -1.45 24.33 5.74
C VAL A 124 -1.55 25.82 6.09
N ARG A 125 -2.68 26.47 5.80
CA ARG A 125 -2.96 27.85 6.24
C ARG A 125 -3.25 27.94 7.73
N THR A 126 -3.76 26.86 8.32
CA THR A 126 -4.08 26.82 9.73
C THR A 126 -2.82 26.44 10.50
N ASP A 127 -2.39 27.32 11.41
CA ASP A 127 -1.22 27.11 12.30
C ASP A 127 -1.38 25.90 13.25
N SER A 128 -2.58 25.33 13.28
CA SER A 128 -2.85 24.07 13.95
C SER A 128 -2.14 22.92 13.22
N ALA A 129 -1.10 22.37 13.83
CA ALA A 129 -0.45 21.15 13.37
C ALA A 129 -1.36 19.89 13.41
N ARG A 130 -2.61 20.04 13.87
CA ARG A 130 -3.57 18.96 14.01
C ARG A 130 -4.31 18.73 12.69
N PRO A 131 -4.36 17.47 12.20
CA PRO A 131 -5.27 17.09 11.13
C PRO A 131 -6.73 17.35 11.53
N THR A 132 -7.53 17.81 10.58
CA THR A 132 -8.98 17.92 10.71
C THR A 132 -9.61 16.61 10.24
N ILE A 133 -10.58 16.11 11.01
CA ILE A 133 -11.40 14.97 10.64
C ILE A 133 -12.81 15.47 10.43
N GLU A 134 -13.37 15.25 9.25
CA GLU A 134 -14.75 15.61 8.95
C GLU A 134 -15.44 14.51 8.14
N PRO A 135 -16.79 14.46 8.13
CA PRO A 135 -17.52 13.53 7.29
C PRO A 135 -17.25 13.77 5.81
N ILE A 136 -17.14 12.71 5.02
CA ILE A 136 -16.87 12.79 3.58
C ILE A 136 -17.92 13.62 2.82
N ALA A 137 -19.17 13.61 3.30
CA ALA A 137 -20.25 14.42 2.73
C ALA A 137 -19.98 15.93 2.85
N VAL A 138 -19.45 16.37 4.00
CA VAL A 138 -19.09 17.79 4.22
C VAL A 138 -17.88 18.15 3.35
N PHE A 139 -16.89 17.25 3.27
CA PHE A 139 -15.73 17.43 2.40
C PHE A 139 -16.13 17.55 0.93
N ALA A 140 -17.13 16.78 0.49
CA ALA A 140 -17.63 16.78 -0.88
C ALA A 140 -18.15 18.15 -1.33
N GLU A 141 -18.79 18.90 -0.44
CA GLU A 141 -19.34 20.22 -0.75
C GLU A 141 -18.25 21.26 -1.01
N GLN A 142 -17.10 21.14 -0.33
CA GLN A 142 -15.97 22.07 -0.47
C GLN A 142 -14.92 21.61 -1.49
N TRP A 143 -14.96 20.36 -1.95
CA TRP A 143 -13.97 19.78 -2.84
C TRP A 143 -14.31 19.97 -4.33
N SER A 144 -13.30 20.26 -5.16
CA SER A 144 -13.49 20.50 -6.60
C SER A 144 -13.48 19.26 -7.49
N GLY A 145 -13.45 18.06 -6.91
CA GLY A 145 -13.34 16.80 -7.65
C GLY A 145 -11.93 16.52 -8.19
N ARG A 146 -10.94 17.34 -7.85
CA ARG A 146 -9.57 17.23 -8.35
C ARG A 146 -8.59 16.84 -7.25
N LEU A 147 -7.78 15.85 -7.55
CA LEU A 147 -6.69 15.35 -6.70
C LEU A 147 -5.37 15.41 -7.46
N ILE A 148 -4.32 15.86 -6.80
CA ILE A 148 -2.95 15.74 -7.28
C ILE A 148 -2.34 14.58 -6.49
N LEU A 149 -2.24 13.44 -7.17
CA LEU A 149 -1.67 12.22 -6.62
C LEU A 149 -0.15 12.33 -6.69
N ILE A 150 0.52 12.05 -5.57
CA ILE A 150 1.97 12.16 -5.46
C ILE A 150 2.52 10.79 -5.09
N THR A 151 3.56 10.38 -5.81
CA THR A 151 4.30 9.14 -5.54
C THR A 151 5.79 9.44 -5.58
N SER A 152 6.58 8.75 -4.75
CA SER A 152 8.04 8.88 -4.77
C SER A 152 8.68 7.52 -5.03
N ARG A 153 9.86 7.52 -5.67
CA ARG A 153 10.65 6.28 -5.83
C ARG A 153 11.01 5.67 -4.47
N ALA A 154 11.25 6.50 -3.45
CA ALA A 154 11.51 6.06 -2.08
C ALA A 154 10.28 5.43 -1.42
N SER A 155 9.08 5.95 -1.68
CA SER A 155 7.82 5.37 -1.20
C SER A 155 7.53 4.04 -1.88
N LEU A 156 7.80 3.94 -3.19
CA LEU A 156 7.71 2.66 -3.91
C LEU A 156 8.76 1.66 -3.40
N ALA A 157 9.99 2.11 -3.11
CA ALA A 157 11.02 1.28 -2.50
C ALA A 157 10.68 0.88 -1.06
N GLY A 158 10.01 1.74 -0.30
CA GLY A 158 9.52 1.43 1.06
C GLY A 158 8.35 0.45 1.05
N GLU A 159 7.43 0.56 0.11
CA GLU A 159 6.38 -0.43 -0.16
C GLU A 159 6.99 -1.77 -0.60
N LEU A 160 8.01 -1.75 -1.47
CA LEU A 160 8.76 -2.96 -1.85
C LEU A 160 9.57 -3.53 -0.67
N SER A 161 10.09 -2.68 0.22
CA SER A 161 10.82 -3.10 1.42
C SER A 161 9.90 -3.70 2.49
N ARG A 162 8.59 -3.36 2.50
CA ARG A 162 7.60 -4.12 3.28
C ARG A 162 7.45 -5.57 2.81
N PHE A 163 7.88 -5.89 1.58
CA PHE A 163 7.99 -7.26 1.08
C PHE A 163 9.37 -7.90 1.33
N ASP A 164 10.31 -7.21 2.01
CA ASP A 164 11.57 -7.82 2.42
C ASP A 164 11.36 -8.68 3.68
N PHE A 165 11.56 -9.99 3.55
CA PHE A 165 11.57 -10.98 4.64
C PHE A 165 12.47 -10.60 5.84
N SER A 166 13.41 -9.66 5.64
CA SER A 166 14.28 -9.08 6.67
C SER A 166 13.51 -8.45 7.84
N TRP A 167 12.32 -7.86 7.59
CA TRP A 167 11.45 -7.34 8.66
C TRP A 167 10.56 -8.42 9.30
N PHE A 168 10.30 -9.54 8.62
CA PHE A 168 9.51 -10.65 9.18
C PHE A 168 10.29 -11.43 10.25
N ILE A 169 11.61 -11.50 10.11
CA ILE A 169 12.54 -12.16 11.04
C ILE A 169 12.42 -11.64 12.48
N PRO A 170 12.45 -10.32 12.78
CA PRO A 170 12.30 -9.84 14.15
C PRO A 170 10.94 -10.17 14.79
N SER A 171 9.86 -10.27 13.99
CA SER A 171 8.53 -10.66 14.49
C SER A 171 8.46 -12.15 14.88
N ILE A 172 9.10 -13.03 14.10
CA ILE A 172 9.30 -14.45 14.46
C ILE A 172 10.21 -14.61 15.68
N VAL A 173 11.28 -13.80 15.75
CA VAL A 173 12.24 -13.85 16.87
C VAL A 173 11.56 -13.56 18.21
N LYS A 174 10.58 -12.65 18.22
CA LYS A 174 9.79 -12.31 19.43
C LYS A 174 9.01 -13.50 20.01
N HIS A 175 8.64 -14.49 19.19
CA HIS A 175 7.87 -15.67 19.59
C HIS A 175 8.67 -16.99 19.47
N ARG A 176 10.00 -16.91 19.39
CA ARG A 176 10.88 -18.06 19.21
C ARG A 176 10.69 -19.17 20.24
N ARG A 177 10.30 -18.85 21.47
CA ARG A 177 10.11 -19.85 22.52
C ARG A 177 8.99 -20.85 22.16
N LEU A 178 7.80 -20.35 21.80
CA LEU A 178 6.67 -21.18 21.37
C LEU A 178 7.00 -21.95 20.09
N LEU A 179 7.61 -21.29 19.09
CA LEU A 179 7.99 -21.96 17.84
C LEU A 179 9.06 -23.04 18.06
N SER A 180 10.03 -22.79 18.95
CA SER A 180 11.09 -23.76 19.29
C SER A 180 10.54 -24.95 20.06
N GLU A 181 9.55 -24.75 20.93
CA GLU A 181 8.87 -25.84 21.62
C GLU A 181 8.17 -26.75 20.62
N VAL A 182 7.35 -26.19 19.72
CA VAL A 182 6.64 -26.98 18.68
C VAL A 182 7.63 -27.66 17.73
N LEU A 183 8.69 -26.96 17.32
CA LEU A 183 9.72 -27.51 16.43
C LEU A 183 10.48 -28.66 17.08
N LEU A 184 10.92 -28.49 18.33
CA LEU A 184 11.67 -29.50 19.08
C LEU A 184 10.80 -30.73 19.31
N ILE A 185 9.55 -30.53 19.71
CA ILE A 185 8.62 -31.64 19.89
C ILE A 185 8.36 -32.36 18.56
N SER A 186 8.11 -31.63 17.46
CA SER A 186 7.90 -32.23 16.13
C SER A 186 9.14 -32.99 15.65
N LEU A 187 10.33 -32.48 15.95
CA LEU A 187 11.60 -33.15 15.66
C LEU A 187 11.72 -34.47 16.41
N PHE A 188 11.40 -34.51 17.71
CA PHE A 188 11.39 -35.74 18.49
C PHE A 188 10.36 -36.74 17.95
N LEU A 189 9.13 -36.28 17.65
CA LEU A 189 8.12 -37.14 17.04
C LEU A 189 8.59 -37.72 15.70
N GLN A 190 9.26 -36.93 14.88
CA GLN A 190 9.82 -37.39 13.61
C GLN A 190 10.94 -38.40 13.81
N LEU A 191 11.82 -38.19 14.80
CA LEU A 191 12.89 -39.12 15.15
C LEU A 191 12.32 -40.46 15.66
N PHE A 192 11.28 -40.41 16.48
CA PHE A 192 10.58 -41.60 16.98
C PHE A 192 9.80 -42.33 15.88
N ALA A 193 9.21 -41.61 14.94
CA ALA A 193 8.58 -42.22 13.76
C ALA A 193 9.58 -43.04 12.94
N LEU A 194 10.87 -42.68 12.98
CA LEU A 194 11.95 -43.41 12.31
C LEU A 194 12.40 -44.67 13.06
N VAL A 195 12.10 -44.77 14.36
CA VAL A 195 12.45 -45.96 15.18
C VAL A 195 11.69 -47.19 14.74
N SER A 196 10.42 -47.05 14.34
CA SER A 196 9.60 -48.18 13.88
C SER A 196 10.21 -48.87 12.63
N PRO A 197 10.51 -48.17 11.52
CA PRO A 197 11.23 -48.73 10.38
C PRO A 197 12.59 -49.36 10.74
N LEU A 198 13.36 -48.72 11.62
CA LEU A 198 14.68 -49.20 12.03
C LEU A 198 14.57 -50.51 12.85
N PHE A 199 13.56 -50.60 13.72
CA PHE A 199 13.28 -51.82 14.47
C PHE A 199 12.81 -52.95 13.55
N PHE A 200 11.92 -52.66 12.59
CA PHE A 200 11.55 -53.63 11.55
C PHE A 200 12.78 -54.16 10.81
N GLN A 201 13.76 -53.30 10.48
CA GLN A 201 15.01 -53.73 9.85
C GLN A 201 15.83 -54.65 10.75
N VAL A 202 16.05 -54.29 12.03
CA VAL A 202 16.82 -55.13 12.98
C VAL A 202 16.14 -56.47 13.22
N VAL A 203 14.82 -56.47 13.40
CA VAL A 203 14.03 -57.69 13.55
C VAL A 203 14.15 -58.53 12.29
N MET A 204 13.85 -58.00 11.11
CA MET A 204 13.97 -58.75 9.86
C MET A 204 15.38 -59.33 9.66
N ASP A 205 16.43 -58.56 9.93
CA ASP A 205 17.82 -59.01 9.77
C ASP A 205 18.22 -60.08 10.81
N LYS A 206 17.87 -59.92 12.09
CA LYS A 206 18.22 -60.90 13.14
C LYS A 206 17.35 -62.16 13.12
N VAL A 207 16.06 -62.00 12.83
CA VAL A 207 15.02 -63.04 12.89
C VAL A 207 15.03 -63.90 11.64
N LEU A 208 15.14 -63.31 10.44
CA LEU A 208 15.11 -64.09 9.20
C LEU A 208 16.38 -64.95 9.01
N VAL A 209 17.50 -64.55 9.64
CA VAL A 209 18.78 -65.25 9.56
C VAL A 209 18.83 -66.53 10.41
N HIS A 210 18.10 -66.63 11.52
CA HIS A 210 18.11 -67.81 12.40
C HIS A 210 16.80 -68.61 12.28
N LYS A 211 16.70 -69.46 11.24
CA LYS A 211 15.52 -70.30 10.91
C LYS A 211 15.34 -71.51 11.84
N GLY A 212 14.81 -71.32 13.04
CA GLY A 212 14.39 -72.42 13.91
C GLY A 212 13.45 -71.92 14.98
N VAL A 213 12.25 -72.51 15.09
CA VAL A 213 11.14 -72.35 16.08
C VAL A 213 11.21 -71.28 17.18
N SER A 214 12.38 -71.03 17.78
CA SER A 214 12.72 -69.82 18.54
C SER A 214 12.45 -68.50 17.77
N THR A 215 12.47 -68.50 16.44
CA THR A 215 12.21 -67.34 15.57
C THR A 215 10.78 -66.81 15.65
N LEU A 216 9.81 -67.71 15.80
CA LEU A 216 8.39 -67.35 15.88
C LEU A 216 8.10 -66.60 17.19
N ASP A 217 8.71 -67.03 18.29
CA ASP A 217 8.56 -66.40 19.60
C ASP A 217 9.20 -65.00 19.60
N VAL A 218 10.35 -64.83 18.95
CA VAL A 218 10.98 -63.52 18.75
C VAL A 218 10.13 -62.61 17.87
N LEU A 219 9.43 -63.14 16.86
CA LEU A 219 8.46 -62.37 16.07
C LEU A 219 7.29 -61.90 16.91
N VAL A 220 6.74 -62.76 17.77
CA VAL A 220 5.60 -62.41 18.64
C VAL A 220 6.03 -61.36 19.67
N VAL A 221 7.18 -61.53 20.33
CA VAL A 221 7.73 -60.55 21.27
C VAL A 221 8.08 -59.24 20.57
N GLY A 222 8.65 -59.31 19.36
CA GLY A 222 8.92 -58.13 18.53
C GLY A 222 7.65 -57.39 18.13
N LEU A 223 6.59 -58.11 17.76
CA LEU A 223 5.30 -57.54 17.39
C LEU A 223 4.61 -56.88 18.60
N ILE A 224 4.64 -57.53 19.77
CA ILE A 224 4.12 -56.97 21.02
C ILE A 224 4.88 -55.69 21.40
N ALA A 225 6.22 -55.71 21.28
CA ALA A 225 7.05 -54.53 21.54
C ALA A 225 6.76 -53.39 20.56
N VAL A 226 6.56 -53.69 19.27
CA VAL A 226 6.18 -52.69 18.25
C VAL A 226 4.82 -52.08 18.57
N VAL A 227 3.81 -52.89 18.91
CA VAL A 227 2.46 -52.40 19.24
C VAL A 227 2.48 -51.53 20.50
N LEU A 228 3.23 -51.94 21.54
CA LEU A 228 3.43 -51.13 22.74
C LEU A 228 4.11 -49.80 22.42
N PHE A 229 5.15 -49.84 21.61
CA PHE A 229 5.91 -48.64 21.24
C PHE A 229 5.07 -47.69 20.38
N GLU A 230 4.36 -48.22 19.38
CA GLU A 230 3.45 -47.45 18.53
C GLU A 230 2.34 -46.80 19.36
N SER A 231 1.76 -47.52 20.33
CA SER A 231 0.75 -46.99 21.23
C SER A 231 1.28 -45.81 22.07
N VAL A 232 2.50 -45.94 22.60
CA VAL A 232 3.18 -44.85 23.32
C VAL A 232 3.43 -43.64 22.41
N LEU A 233 3.86 -43.86 21.17
CA LEU A 233 4.09 -42.78 20.21
C LEU A 233 2.80 -42.06 19.79
N THR A 234 1.71 -42.81 19.61
CA THR A 234 0.39 -42.22 19.31
C THR A 234 -0.10 -41.36 20.47
N VAL A 235 0.09 -41.80 21.72
CA VAL A 235 -0.24 -41.00 22.92
C VAL A 235 0.64 -39.75 22.98
N LEU A 236 1.94 -39.87 22.76
CA LEU A 236 2.87 -38.74 22.77
C LEU A 236 2.52 -37.71 21.69
N ARG A 237 2.22 -38.16 20.46
CA ARG A 237 1.77 -37.29 19.36
C ARG A 237 0.49 -36.53 19.73
N SER A 238 -0.50 -37.21 20.31
CA SER A 238 -1.77 -36.60 20.74
C SER A 238 -1.58 -35.61 21.89
N TYR A 239 -0.74 -35.94 22.87
CA TYR A 239 -0.42 -35.06 24.01
C TYR A 239 0.22 -33.75 23.53
N VAL A 240 1.17 -33.87 22.59
CA VAL A 240 1.84 -32.74 21.95
C VAL A 240 0.86 -31.88 21.16
N PHE A 241 0.02 -32.51 20.34
CA PHE A 241 -0.99 -31.79 19.55
C PHE A 241 -1.98 -31.04 20.44
N SER A 242 -2.45 -31.68 21.52
CA SER A 242 -3.38 -31.08 22.48
C SER A 242 -2.75 -29.92 23.25
N HIS A 243 -1.51 -30.07 23.73
CA HIS A 243 -0.83 -29.01 24.46
C HIS A 243 -0.45 -27.82 23.57
N THR A 244 -0.13 -28.09 22.29
CA THR A 244 0.14 -27.04 21.29
C THR A 244 -1.14 -26.31 20.91
N THR A 245 -2.24 -27.04 20.66
CA THR A 245 -3.54 -26.45 20.28
C THR A 245 -4.18 -25.67 21.43
N SER A 246 -4.00 -26.09 22.69
CA SER A 246 -4.56 -25.41 23.86
C SER A 246 -3.90 -24.07 24.21
N ARG A 247 -2.82 -23.67 23.51
CA ARG A 247 -2.12 -22.39 23.74
C ARG A 247 -2.26 -21.39 22.59
N ILE A 248 -2.98 -21.74 21.51
CA ILE A 248 -3.36 -20.85 20.41
C ILE A 248 -4.81 -20.43 20.67
#